data_AF-W7L7Z2-F1
#
_entry.id   AF-W7L7Z2-F1
#
_cell.length_a   1.000
_cell.length_b   1.000
_cell.length_c   1.000
_cell.angle_alpha   90.00
_cell.angle_beta   90.00
_cell.angle_gamma   90.00
#
_symmetry.space_group_name_H-M   'P 1'
#
loop_
_entity.id
_entity.type
_entity.pdbx_description
1 polymer ?
#
loop_
_entity_poly.entity_id
_entity_poly.type
_entity_poly.pdbx_seq_one_letter_code
_entity_poly.pdbx_strand_id
1 'polypeptide(L)'
;MKIHKNKGGIMTNKTKLVALSAALSTSLFIPAPYTASAQSAEGVKPTMEMKNNKDVKHKIHPIFSWDRPGPISPILHPGSAVGAGMVQQPLDEIDPLMEKMISDGVMPGAVTFVARRGHIVKHDAYGYSYRYTDDKFTEARNPIEMTENTIFDLASISKIFTTTAAMILYDEGRFQLDDPVAEYIPEFAENGKENVTIRQLMTHTSGFTAWIPLYSQGSSREDRMQIVFKHPLANEPGDAYTYSDLNMITLGAIIERLSGQSLDEFVEKRITNPLGMKDTMYNPPESLKHRIAATEYQPAINRGLVWGEVHDENAWSLNGVAGHAGVFSTASDLAKLAHMYVNDGRYGGKRILKEKTVKMLIQNQIPQFPGDDHGLGWELGQGWFMDALSEGTSLGHTGYTGTSIVINRNNGTIAILLTNRVHPSRNTVTTNIARRAFARQVADSIPVAISGKGDAWFSGYGDKVQHELTAKVNLKEEAVLSFDTWYRTETNADMAYVEVSEDGVNWSQAAQPYTGSSIDWKKEELTIPAGISHIRFRYVTDSTVNGRGWYVDNVKLQLSDGQKVTPALSGNGWEKRNY
;
A
#
# COMPACT_ATOMS: atom_id res chain seq x y z
N MET A 1 1.40 -33.71 -63.96
CA MET A 1 1.64 -35.16 -64.12
C MET A 1 0.92 -35.87 -62.97
N LYS A 2 -0.17 -36.62 -63.26
CA LYS A 2 -1.02 -37.53 -62.43
C LYS A 2 -1.34 -37.07 -60.97
N ILE A 3 -2.55 -36.68 -60.53
CA ILE A 3 -3.95 -37.19 -60.58
C ILE A 3 -4.10 -38.68 -60.24
N HIS A 4 -4.73 -38.98 -59.08
CA HIS A 4 -5.86 -39.90 -58.80
C HIS A 4 -6.23 -39.77 -57.28
N LYS A 5 -7.43 -39.31 -56.85
CA LYS A 5 -8.76 -39.98 -56.77
C LYS A 5 -8.67 -41.37 -56.10
N ASN A 6 -9.48 -41.78 -55.11
CA ASN A 6 -10.93 -41.59 -54.91
C ASN A 6 -11.37 -42.23 -53.55
N LYS A 7 -12.46 -41.69 -52.94
CA LYS A 7 -13.69 -42.32 -52.38
C LYS A 7 -13.60 -43.63 -51.53
N GLY A 8 -14.38 -43.89 -50.48
CA GLY A 8 -15.65 -43.35 -49.95
C GLY A 8 -16.48 -44.50 -49.32
N GLY A 9 -17.52 -44.18 -48.52
CA GLY A 9 -18.62 -45.10 -48.11
C GLY A 9 -18.45 -45.75 -46.71
N ILE A 10 -19.21 -45.46 -45.64
CA ILE A 10 -20.67 -45.57 -45.32
C ILE A 10 -21.09 -46.95 -44.72
N MET A 11 -21.72 -46.86 -43.53
CA MET A 11 -22.79 -47.68 -42.92
C MET A 11 -22.55 -48.87 -41.93
N THR A 12 -23.28 -48.72 -40.80
CA THR A 12 -24.13 -49.68 -40.05
C THR A 12 -23.62 -50.54 -38.89
N ASN A 13 -24.16 -50.20 -37.70
CA ASN A 13 -24.69 -51.01 -36.58
C ASN A 13 -24.58 -52.54 -36.64
N LYS A 14 -24.21 -53.16 -35.50
CA LYS A 14 -25.13 -54.01 -34.71
C LYS A 14 -24.55 -54.47 -33.36
N THR A 15 -25.46 -54.42 -32.40
CA THR A 15 -25.53 -54.94 -31.03
C THR A 15 -25.09 -56.40 -30.86
N LYS A 16 -24.47 -56.73 -29.71
CA LYS A 16 -24.67 -58.02 -29.02
C LYS A 16 -24.75 -57.83 -27.51
N LEU A 17 -25.91 -58.21 -26.98
CA LEU A 17 -26.25 -58.48 -25.59
C LEU A 17 -25.87 -59.94 -25.28
N VAL A 18 -25.36 -60.22 -24.07
CA VAL A 18 -25.52 -61.53 -23.41
C VAL A 18 -25.80 -61.25 -21.93
N ALA A 19 -26.99 -61.66 -21.48
CA ALA A 19 -27.42 -61.83 -20.09
C ALA A 19 -27.19 -63.31 -19.70
N LEU A 20 -26.94 -63.70 -18.46
CA LEU A 20 -27.84 -64.00 -17.32
C LEU A 20 -26.89 -64.63 -16.25
N SER A 21 -27.11 -64.67 -14.93
CA SER A 21 -28.31 -65.03 -14.17
C SER A 21 -28.13 -64.80 -12.67
N ALA A 22 -29.25 -64.55 -12.00
CA ALA A 22 -29.44 -64.29 -10.58
C ALA A 22 -29.62 -65.56 -9.73
N ALA A 23 -29.54 -65.41 -8.40
CA ALA A 23 -30.28 -66.24 -7.43
C ALA A 23 -30.68 -65.41 -6.19
N LEU A 24 -31.91 -65.66 -5.72
CA LEU A 24 -32.74 -64.93 -4.75
C LEU A 24 -32.57 -65.38 -3.28
N SER A 25 -33.19 -64.58 -2.39
CA SER A 25 -33.98 -64.92 -1.17
C SER A 25 -33.44 -64.25 0.11
N THR A 26 -34.21 -63.70 1.07
CA THR A 26 -35.66 -63.57 1.30
C THR A 26 -35.89 -62.46 2.35
N SER A 27 -37.08 -61.86 2.32
CA SER A 27 -37.53 -60.69 3.09
C SER A 27 -37.96 -61.01 4.53
N LEU A 28 -37.82 -60.04 5.44
CA LEU A 28 -38.89 -59.45 6.30
C LEU A 28 -38.24 -58.62 7.43
N PHE A 29 -38.67 -57.37 7.62
CA PHE A 29 -39.29 -56.86 8.85
C PHE A 29 -39.58 -55.34 8.76
N ILE A 30 -40.68 -54.98 9.41
CA ILE A 30 -41.43 -53.71 9.46
C ILE A 30 -40.63 -52.59 10.15
N PRO A 31 -40.83 -51.30 9.79
CA PRO A 31 -40.54 -50.23 10.74
C PRO A 31 -41.75 -49.31 11.02
N ALA A 32 -41.88 -48.96 12.29
CA ALA A 32 -42.61 -47.80 12.84
C ALA A 32 -41.74 -47.23 14.00
N PRO A 33 -42.00 -46.03 14.55
CA PRO A 33 -41.28 -44.83 14.13
C PRO A 33 -40.61 -44.04 15.29
N TYR A 34 -39.81 -43.01 14.93
CA TYR A 34 -39.19 -41.95 15.78
C TYR A 34 -38.08 -42.42 16.77
N THR A 35 -36.90 -41.78 16.92
CA THR A 35 -36.57 -40.36 17.06
C THR A 35 -35.12 -39.98 16.66
N ALA A 36 -34.96 -38.72 16.20
CA ALA A 36 -33.78 -37.81 16.27
C ALA A 36 -32.58 -38.07 15.34
N SER A 37 -31.95 -37.10 14.69
CA SER A 37 -32.33 -35.77 14.17
C SER A 37 -31.32 -35.46 13.06
N ALA A 38 -31.77 -35.29 11.83
CA ALA A 38 -30.96 -34.78 10.73
C ALA A 38 -31.73 -33.63 10.08
N GLN A 39 -31.36 -32.40 10.43
CA GLN A 39 -31.82 -31.21 9.72
C GLN A 39 -30.78 -30.89 8.65
N SER A 40 -31.29 -30.88 7.42
CA SER A 40 -30.67 -30.38 6.21
C SER A 40 -29.96 -29.04 6.43
N ALA A 41 -28.72 -28.95 5.95
CA ALA A 41 -28.00 -27.69 5.84
C ALA A 41 -28.74 -26.75 4.87
N GLU A 42 -29.52 -25.83 5.44
CA GLU A 42 -30.06 -24.68 4.73
C GLU A 42 -28.91 -23.74 4.35
N GLY A 43 -28.97 -23.26 3.10
CA GLY A 43 -28.02 -22.30 2.56
C GLY A 43 -27.98 -21.01 3.38
N VAL A 44 -26.77 -20.59 3.72
CA VAL A 44 -26.51 -19.28 4.30
C VAL A 44 -26.84 -18.24 3.24
N LYS A 45 -28.03 -17.65 3.33
CA LYS A 45 -28.40 -16.45 2.58
C LYS A 45 -27.58 -15.27 3.12
N PRO A 46 -27.06 -14.38 2.26
CA PRO A 46 -26.49 -13.12 2.71
C PRO A 46 -27.55 -12.35 3.49
N THR A 47 -27.20 -11.90 4.70
CA THR A 47 -28.05 -11.03 5.50
C THR A 47 -28.36 -9.77 4.69
N MET A 48 -29.66 -9.53 4.46
CA MET A 48 -30.16 -8.37 3.75
C MET A 48 -29.68 -7.08 4.44
N GLU A 49 -28.79 -6.34 3.79
CA GLU A 49 -28.71 -4.91 4.01
C GLU A 49 -30.05 -4.29 3.61
N MET A 50 -30.62 -3.49 4.51
CA MET A 50 -31.87 -2.79 4.26
C MET A 50 -31.72 -1.90 3.03
N LYS A 51 -32.68 -2.02 2.11
CA LYS A 51 -32.89 -1.08 1.01
C LYS A 51 -32.81 0.35 1.53
N ASN A 52 -31.94 1.13 0.89
CA ASN A 52 -31.77 2.56 1.09
C ASN A 52 -33.12 3.27 0.94
N ASN A 53 -33.72 3.66 2.06
CA ASN A 53 -34.88 4.53 2.08
C ASN A 53 -34.37 5.97 2.12
N LYS A 54 -34.72 6.75 1.10
CA LYS A 54 -34.41 8.18 1.01
C LYS A 54 -34.98 8.90 2.24
N ASP A 55 -34.23 9.89 2.72
CA ASP A 55 -34.57 10.89 3.76
C ASP A 55 -34.54 10.47 5.24
N VAL A 56 -33.38 9.99 5.74
CA VAL A 56 -33.06 10.15 7.17
C VAL A 56 -31.61 10.63 7.34
N LYS A 57 -31.43 11.90 7.73
CA LYS A 57 -30.18 12.43 8.30
C LYS A 57 -29.92 11.80 9.67
N HIS A 58 -29.49 10.54 9.72
CA HIS A 58 -28.97 9.97 10.96
C HIS A 58 -27.50 10.36 11.12
N LYS A 59 -27.28 11.49 11.81
CA LYS A 59 -25.97 11.86 12.38
C LYS A 59 -25.57 10.79 13.41
N ILE A 60 -24.84 9.78 12.97
CA ILE A 60 -24.21 8.78 13.83
C ILE A 60 -22.71 9.03 13.73
N HIS A 61 -22.09 9.35 14.87
CA HIS A 61 -20.64 9.40 14.97
C HIS A 61 -20.01 8.14 14.40
N PRO A 62 -18.86 8.24 13.71
CA PRO A 62 -18.23 7.08 13.13
C PRO A 62 -17.91 6.07 14.24
N ILE A 63 -18.61 4.92 14.20
CA ILE A 63 -18.40 3.81 15.13
C ILE A 63 -16.96 3.31 15.03
N PHE A 64 -16.40 3.39 13.82
CA PHE A 64 -15.02 3.04 13.52
C PHE A 64 -14.28 4.27 13.01
N SER A 65 -13.29 4.71 13.76
CA SER A 65 -12.44 5.87 13.43
C SER A 65 -11.01 5.43 13.18
N TRP A 66 -10.13 6.38 12.86
CA TRP A 66 -8.70 6.15 12.68
C TRP A 66 -8.08 5.36 13.84
N ASP A 67 -8.22 5.87 15.06
CA ASP A 67 -7.66 5.25 16.27
C ASP A 67 -8.54 4.11 16.84
N ARG A 68 -9.71 3.84 16.24
CA ARG A 68 -10.67 2.80 16.67
C ARG A 68 -11.24 2.04 15.47
N PRO A 69 -10.42 1.28 14.73
CA PRO A 69 -10.85 0.63 13.50
C PRO A 69 -11.90 -0.46 13.71
N GLY A 70 -11.96 -1.11 14.87
CA GLY A 70 -12.83 -2.27 15.09
C GLY A 70 -12.27 -3.57 14.49
N PRO A 71 -13.06 -4.66 14.42
CA PRO A 71 -12.58 -5.95 13.96
C PRO A 71 -12.24 -5.95 12.46
N ILE A 72 -11.28 -6.79 12.09
CA ILE A 72 -10.78 -6.99 10.72
C ILE A 72 -11.27 -8.36 10.23
N SER A 73 -11.84 -8.42 9.02
CA SER A 73 -12.21 -9.68 8.38
C SER A 73 -10.97 -10.52 8.05
N PRO A 74 -11.03 -11.86 8.13
CA PRO A 74 -9.90 -12.73 7.77
C PRO A 74 -9.61 -12.77 6.25
N ILE A 75 -10.53 -12.26 5.43
CA ILE A 75 -10.41 -12.18 3.97
C ILE A 75 -10.82 -10.80 3.46
N LEU A 76 -10.33 -10.46 2.27
CA LEU A 76 -10.83 -9.33 1.50
C LEU A 76 -12.16 -9.70 0.84
N HIS A 77 -13.14 -8.80 0.87
CA HIS A 77 -14.43 -8.94 0.19
C HIS A 77 -14.96 -7.57 -0.24
N PRO A 78 -15.81 -7.48 -1.27
CA PRO A 78 -16.49 -6.23 -1.60
C PRO A 78 -17.26 -5.67 -0.40
N GLY A 79 -17.28 -4.35 -0.25
CA GLY A 79 -18.00 -3.67 0.83
C GLY A 79 -18.26 -2.19 0.56
N SER A 80 -19.14 -1.59 1.35
CA SER A 80 -19.38 -0.15 1.32
C SER A 80 -18.36 0.61 2.17
N ALA A 81 -18.15 1.90 1.88
CA ALA A 81 -17.33 2.79 2.72
C ALA A 81 -17.81 2.77 4.18
N VAL A 82 -19.13 2.84 4.41
CA VAL A 82 -19.73 2.76 5.75
C VAL A 82 -19.36 1.45 6.47
N GLY A 83 -19.45 0.31 5.79
CA GLY A 83 -19.05 -0.99 6.36
C GLY A 83 -17.58 -1.03 6.76
N ALA A 84 -16.72 -0.41 5.96
CA ALA A 84 -15.30 -0.25 6.24
C ALA A 84 -14.99 0.79 7.34
N GLY A 85 -15.98 1.56 7.78
CA GLY A 85 -15.79 2.68 8.71
C GLY A 85 -15.18 3.91 8.04
N MET A 86 -15.44 4.12 6.75
CA MET A 86 -14.89 5.17 5.91
C MET A 86 -16.00 6.09 5.40
N VAL A 87 -15.61 7.29 4.98
CA VAL A 87 -16.45 8.31 4.36
C VAL A 87 -16.31 8.22 2.85
N GLN A 88 -17.45 8.23 2.15
CA GLN A 88 -17.49 8.01 0.71
C GLN A 88 -16.88 9.18 -0.07
N GLN A 89 -17.14 10.42 0.34
CA GLN A 89 -16.76 11.60 -0.46
C GLN A 89 -15.26 11.65 -0.79
N PRO A 90 -14.29 11.49 0.15
CA PRO A 90 -12.87 11.49 -0.23
C PRO A 90 -12.48 10.30 -1.14
N LEU A 91 -13.18 9.17 -1.08
CA LEU A 91 -12.96 8.05 -2.01
C LEU A 91 -13.43 8.40 -3.44
N ASP A 92 -14.51 9.18 -3.56
CA ASP A 92 -15.03 9.65 -4.85
C ASP A 92 -14.07 10.68 -5.49
N GLU A 93 -13.39 11.51 -4.68
CA GLU A 93 -12.39 12.49 -5.13
C GLU A 93 -11.12 11.84 -5.74
N ILE A 94 -10.93 10.53 -5.58
CA ILE A 94 -9.83 9.80 -6.22
C ILE A 94 -10.04 9.73 -7.75
N ASP A 95 -11.29 9.67 -8.24
CA ASP A 95 -11.58 9.59 -9.67
C ASP A 95 -11.09 10.83 -10.45
N PRO A 96 -11.56 12.06 -10.14
CA PRO A 96 -11.09 13.26 -10.82
C PRO A 96 -9.59 13.51 -10.58
N LEU A 97 -9.05 13.06 -9.44
CA LEU A 97 -7.62 13.12 -9.17
C LEU A 97 -6.83 12.27 -10.18
N MET A 98 -7.22 11.00 -10.40
CA MET A 98 -6.53 10.12 -11.35
C MET A 98 -6.69 10.61 -12.79
N GLU A 99 -7.88 11.05 -13.18
CA GLU A 99 -8.14 11.65 -14.49
C GLU A 99 -7.25 12.87 -14.73
N LYS A 100 -7.13 13.75 -13.74
CA LYS A 100 -6.25 14.93 -13.81
C LYS A 100 -4.80 14.53 -13.98
N MET A 101 -4.30 13.58 -13.19
CA MET A 101 -2.91 13.14 -13.27
C MET A 101 -2.58 12.50 -14.64
N ILE A 102 -3.53 11.79 -15.24
CA ILE A 102 -3.40 11.25 -16.61
C ILE A 102 -3.41 12.39 -17.64
N SER A 103 -4.33 13.34 -17.51
CA SER A 103 -4.41 14.52 -18.38
C SER A 103 -3.14 15.37 -18.33
N ASP A 104 -2.52 15.49 -17.15
CA ASP A 104 -1.28 16.23 -16.93
C ASP A 104 -0.03 15.45 -17.41
N GLY A 105 -0.19 14.22 -17.91
CA GLY A 105 0.90 13.40 -18.45
C GLY A 105 1.78 12.75 -17.38
N VAL A 106 1.29 12.59 -16.14
CA VAL A 106 2.04 11.90 -15.06
C VAL A 106 2.19 10.41 -15.35
N MET A 107 1.15 9.79 -15.89
CA MET A 107 1.16 8.41 -16.40
C MET A 107 0.09 8.23 -17.49
N PRO A 108 0.21 7.20 -18.36
CA PRO A 108 -0.84 6.86 -19.33
C PRO A 108 -2.10 6.23 -18.71
N GLY A 109 -1.95 5.47 -17.64
CA GLY A 109 -3.06 4.83 -16.95
C GLY A 109 -2.71 4.33 -15.55
N ALA A 110 -3.74 4.00 -14.79
CA ALA A 110 -3.62 3.59 -13.39
C ALA A 110 -4.72 2.61 -12.97
N VAL A 111 -4.44 1.82 -11.95
CA VAL A 111 -5.43 1.08 -11.15
C VAL A 111 -5.27 1.49 -9.69
N THR A 112 -6.37 1.91 -9.08
CA THR A 112 -6.45 2.18 -7.64
C THR A 112 -7.12 1.03 -6.93
N PHE A 113 -6.67 0.69 -5.73
CA PHE A 113 -7.33 -0.28 -4.87
C PHE A 113 -7.24 0.17 -3.42
N VAL A 114 -8.40 0.24 -2.77
CA VAL A 114 -8.53 0.64 -1.36
C VAL A 114 -9.34 -0.41 -0.64
N ALA A 115 -8.77 -0.94 0.43
CA ALA A 115 -9.49 -1.79 1.36
C ALA A 115 -9.21 -1.38 2.80
N ARG A 116 -10.22 -1.50 3.65
CA ARG A 116 -10.06 -1.30 5.09
C ARG A 116 -10.84 -2.36 5.85
N ARG A 117 -10.17 -2.99 6.81
CA ARG A 117 -10.72 -4.06 7.68
C ARG A 117 -11.29 -5.26 6.90
N GLY A 118 -10.78 -5.49 5.69
CA GLY A 118 -11.24 -6.54 4.79
C GLY A 118 -12.32 -6.11 3.79
N HIS A 119 -12.89 -4.91 3.91
CA HIS A 119 -13.83 -4.36 2.94
C HIS A 119 -13.07 -3.67 1.80
N ILE A 120 -13.24 -4.16 0.58
CA ILE A 120 -12.78 -3.49 -0.64
C ILE A 120 -13.80 -2.39 -0.96
N VAL A 121 -13.37 -1.13 -0.85
CA VAL A 121 -14.23 0.05 -1.02
C VAL A 121 -13.93 0.84 -2.29
N LYS A 122 -12.78 0.58 -2.91
CA LYS A 122 -12.41 1.12 -4.22
C LYS A 122 -11.55 0.12 -4.98
N HIS A 123 -11.85 -0.11 -6.26
CA HIS A 123 -11.03 -0.90 -7.18
C HIS A 123 -11.36 -0.45 -8.60
N ASP A 124 -10.70 0.60 -9.07
CA ASP A 124 -11.07 1.28 -10.31
C ASP A 124 -9.85 1.43 -11.23
N ALA A 125 -10.10 1.48 -12.53
CA ALA A 125 -9.08 1.60 -13.57
C ALA A 125 -9.29 2.84 -14.44
N TYR A 126 -8.18 3.45 -14.86
CA TYR A 126 -8.18 4.73 -15.58
C TYR A 126 -7.15 4.71 -16.72
N GLY A 127 -7.47 5.37 -17.83
CA GLY A 127 -6.54 5.58 -18.94
C GLY A 127 -6.20 4.28 -19.70
N TYR A 128 -4.93 4.14 -20.08
CA TYR A 128 -4.48 3.09 -21.00
C TYR A 128 -3.38 2.22 -20.41
N SER A 129 -3.50 0.90 -20.57
CA SER A 129 -2.45 -0.07 -20.28
C SER A 129 -1.38 -0.12 -21.37
N TYR A 130 -1.75 0.23 -22.61
CA TYR A 130 -0.87 0.42 -23.75
C TYR A 130 -1.39 1.57 -24.62
N ARG A 131 -0.55 2.59 -24.84
CA ARG A 131 -0.93 3.81 -25.57
C ARG A 131 0.04 4.16 -26.70
N TYR A 132 1.34 3.96 -26.51
CA TYR A 132 2.36 4.46 -27.41
C TYR A 132 3.27 3.35 -27.94
N THR A 133 3.78 3.51 -29.17
CA THR A 133 4.66 2.51 -29.79
C THR A 133 6.14 2.75 -29.55
N ASP A 134 6.55 3.97 -29.21
CA ASP A 134 7.96 4.37 -29.06
C ASP A 134 8.15 5.53 -28.06
N ASP A 135 9.41 5.84 -27.76
CA ASP A 135 9.84 6.93 -26.87
C ASP A 135 9.56 8.34 -27.40
N LYS A 136 9.01 8.46 -28.62
CA LYS A 136 8.54 9.72 -29.21
C LYS A 136 7.06 9.96 -28.97
N PHE A 137 6.43 9.12 -28.14
CA PHE A 137 5.00 9.20 -27.83
C PHE A 137 4.13 9.05 -29.09
N THR A 138 4.57 8.24 -30.06
CA THR A 138 3.73 7.91 -31.22
C THR A 138 2.53 7.08 -30.76
N GLU A 139 1.32 7.62 -30.92
CA GLU A 139 0.07 6.95 -30.54
C GLU A 139 -0.09 5.62 -31.29
N ALA A 140 -0.43 4.57 -30.55
CA ALA A 140 -0.69 3.26 -31.10
C ALA A 140 -1.98 3.28 -31.93
N ARG A 141 -2.02 2.49 -33.02
CA ARG A 141 -3.24 2.36 -33.83
C ARG A 141 -4.40 1.75 -33.05
N ASN A 142 -4.08 0.84 -32.14
CA ASN A 142 -5.04 0.13 -31.28
C ASN A 142 -4.53 0.23 -29.83
N PRO A 143 -4.75 1.36 -29.15
CA PRO A 143 -4.42 1.45 -27.73
C PRO A 143 -5.32 0.48 -26.93
N ILE A 144 -4.83 0.02 -25.78
CA ILE A 144 -5.57 -0.87 -24.88
C ILE A 144 -5.92 -0.09 -23.62
N GLU A 145 -7.21 -0.02 -23.33
CA GLU A 145 -7.71 0.61 -22.10
C GLU A 145 -7.19 -0.12 -20.86
N MET A 146 -7.05 0.62 -19.78
CA MET A 146 -6.74 0.05 -18.48
C MET A 146 -7.96 -0.68 -17.93
N THR A 147 -7.74 -1.83 -17.28
CA THR A 147 -8.79 -2.57 -16.57
C THR A 147 -8.35 -2.88 -15.15
N GLU A 148 -9.31 -3.13 -14.27
CA GLU A 148 -9.07 -3.54 -12.88
C GLU A 148 -8.17 -4.78 -12.75
N ASN A 149 -8.17 -5.63 -13.78
CA ASN A 149 -7.42 -6.89 -13.84
C ASN A 149 -6.14 -6.79 -14.68
N THR A 150 -5.72 -5.57 -15.04
CA THR A 150 -4.44 -5.34 -15.69
C THR A 150 -3.31 -5.79 -14.75
N ILE A 151 -2.37 -6.53 -15.31
CA ILE A 151 -1.17 -7.03 -14.65
C ILE A 151 -0.05 -6.01 -14.86
N PHE A 152 0.63 -5.61 -13.80
CA PHE A 152 1.72 -4.63 -13.84
C PHE A 152 3.03 -5.30 -13.47
N ASP A 153 4.12 -4.89 -14.13
CA ASP A 153 5.46 -5.06 -13.56
C ASP A 153 5.55 -4.23 -12.27
N LEU A 154 5.75 -4.92 -11.15
CA LEU A 154 5.77 -4.30 -9.83
C LEU A 154 7.09 -3.58 -9.52
N ALA A 155 8.12 -3.74 -10.36
CA ALA A 155 9.47 -3.25 -10.11
C ALA A 155 9.91 -3.58 -8.67
N SER A 156 10.40 -2.60 -7.91
CA SER A 156 10.97 -2.84 -6.58
C SER A 156 10.00 -3.34 -5.50
N ILE A 157 8.67 -3.29 -5.70
CA ILE A 157 7.74 -3.98 -4.77
C ILE A 157 8.04 -5.50 -4.75
N SER A 158 8.68 -6.05 -5.79
CA SER A 158 9.21 -7.43 -5.81
C SER A 158 10.07 -7.76 -4.59
N LYS A 159 10.80 -6.78 -4.02
CA LYS A 159 11.63 -6.98 -2.83
C LYS A 159 10.83 -7.50 -1.64
N ILE A 160 9.56 -7.12 -1.52
CA ILE A 160 8.66 -7.61 -0.47
C ILE A 160 8.39 -9.12 -0.62
N PHE A 161 8.29 -9.62 -1.85
CA PHE A 161 8.17 -11.06 -2.09
C PHE A 161 9.45 -11.80 -1.70
N THR A 162 10.61 -11.24 -2.06
CA THR A 162 11.93 -11.79 -1.71
C THR A 162 12.14 -11.83 -0.20
N THR A 163 11.85 -10.75 0.52
CA THR A 163 12.00 -10.73 1.99
C THR A 163 10.97 -11.62 2.68
N THR A 164 9.74 -11.71 2.18
CA THR A 164 8.76 -12.70 2.65
C THR A 164 9.30 -14.12 2.48
N ALA A 165 9.84 -14.45 1.30
CA ALA A 165 10.39 -15.78 1.00
C ALA A 165 11.59 -16.12 1.90
N ALA A 166 12.51 -15.17 2.12
CA ALA A 166 13.60 -15.33 3.07
C ALA A 166 13.08 -15.57 4.49
N MET A 167 12.07 -14.81 4.94
CA MET A 167 11.53 -14.97 6.29
C MET A 167 10.72 -16.25 6.50
N ILE A 168 10.21 -16.88 5.43
CA ILE A 168 9.68 -18.25 5.50
C ILE A 168 10.81 -19.24 5.86
N LEU A 169 11.98 -19.13 5.22
CA LEU A 169 13.15 -19.96 5.53
C LEU A 169 13.69 -19.68 6.95
N TYR A 170 13.67 -18.42 7.39
CA TYR A 170 13.96 -18.06 8.78
C TYR A 170 12.98 -18.74 9.76
N ASP A 171 11.68 -18.73 9.46
CA ASP A 171 10.67 -19.41 10.28
C ASP A 171 10.88 -20.92 10.37
N GLU A 172 11.49 -21.52 9.36
CA GLU A 172 11.91 -22.92 9.30
C GLU A 172 13.27 -23.19 9.99
N GLY A 173 13.94 -22.15 10.50
CA GLY A 173 15.24 -22.26 11.17
C GLY A 173 16.41 -22.52 10.22
N ARG A 174 16.28 -22.13 8.94
CA ARG A 174 17.31 -22.35 7.91
C ARG A 174 18.50 -21.38 7.98
N PHE A 175 18.31 -20.23 8.64
CA PHE A 175 19.34 -19.24 8.95
C PHE A 175 18.88 -18.36 10.14
N GLN A 176 19.81 -17.63 10.76
CA GLN A 176 19.53 -16.49 11.63
C GLN A 176 19.86 -15.17 10.92
N LEU A 177 19.14 -14.10 11.27
CA LEU A 177 19.27 -12.80 10.61
C LEU A 177 20.71 -12.23 10.68
N ASP A 178 21.43 -12.54 11.75
CA ASP A 178 22.80 -12.04 11.97
C ASP A 178 23.87 -13.02 11.49
N ASP A 179 23.49 -14.11 10.81
CA ASP A 179 24.45 -14.98 10.15
C ASP A 179 25.15 -14.22 9.00
N PRO A 180 26.47 -14.43 8.83
CA PRO A 180 27.18 -13.92 7.68
C PRO A 180 26.65 -14.50 6.38
N VAL A 181 26.47 -13.66 5.36
CA VAL A 181 26.10 -14.11 4.00
C VAL A 181 27.10 -15.12 3.46
N ALA A 182 28.38 -14.95 3.80
CA ALA A 182 29.48 -15.82 3.40
C ALA A 182 29.31 -17.29 3.86
N GLU A 183 28.51 -17.57 4.90
CA GLU A 183 28.21 -18.95 5.32
C GLU A 183 27.40 -19.71 4.24
N TYR A 184 26.54 -19.00 3.52
CA TYR A 184 25.66 -19.56 2.50
C TYR A 184 26.21 -19.34 1.08
N ILE A 185 27.00 -18.28 0.91
CA ILE A 185 27.65 -17.91 -0.34
C ILE A 185 29.14 -17.69 -0.08
N PRO A 186 29.98 -18.74 -0.02
CA PRO A 186 31.39 -18.61 0.34
C PRO A 186 32.17 -17.62 -0.54
N GLU A 187 31.85 -17.55 -1.83
CA GLU A 187 32.47 -16.60 -2.76
C GLU A 187 32.11 -15.12 -2.48
N PHE A 188 31.08 -14.86 -1.66
CA PHE A 188 30.70 -13.51 -1.24
C PHE A 188 31.72 -12.90 -0.27
N ALA A 189 32.49 -13.72 0.44
CA ALA A 189 33.44 -13.28 1.47
C ALA A 189 34.53 -12.32 0.94
N GLU A 190 34.78 -12.29 -0.37
CA GLU A 190 35.80 -11.43 -0.98
C GLU A 190 35.54 -9.93 -0.74
N ASN A 191 36.60 -9.12 -0.74
CA ASN A 191 36.54 -7.65 -0.69
C ASN A 191 35.90 -7.08 0.58
N GLY A 192 36.22 -7.63 1.76
CA GLY A 192 35.80 -7.10 3.06
C GLY A 192 34.36 -7.43 3.44
N LYS A 193 33.77 -8.45 2.79
CA LYS A 193 32.35 -8.80 2.94
C LYS A 193 32.12 -10.02 3.84
N GLU A 194 33.17 -10.50 4.52
CA GLU A 194 33.15 -11.70 5.36
C GLU A 194 32.10 -11.63 6.48
N ASN A 195 31.84 -10.41 6.98
CA ASN A 195 30.95 -10.18 8.13
C ASN A 195 29.61 -9.53 7.76
N VAL A 196 29.32 -9.30 6.47
CA VAL A 196 28.02 -8.77 6.05
C VAL A 196 26.93 -9.78 6.40
N THR A 197 25.90 -9.33 7.12
CA THR A 197 24.83 -10.21 7.59
C THR A 197 23.62 -10.22 6.66
N ILE A 198 22.78 -11.26 6.77
CA ILE A 198 21.50 -11.32 6.05
C ILE A 198 20.59 -10.15 6.43
N ARG A 199 20.58 -9.74 7.71
CA ARG A 199 19.87 -8.55 8.20
C ARG A 199 20.30 -7.32 7.42
N GLN A 200 21.60 -7.08 7.27
CA GLN A 200 22.14 -5.93 6.56
C GLN A 200 21.77 -5.90 5.07
N LEU A 201 21.62 -7.07 4.43
CA LEU A 201 21.04 -7.13 3.09
C LEU A 201 19.59 -6.60 3.11
N MET A 202 18.76 -7.13 4.01
CA MET A 202 17.33 -6.82 4.10
C MET A 202 17.04 -5.38 4.54
N THR A 203 17.95 -4.74 5.27
CA THR A 203 17.82 -3.36 5.78
C THR A 203 18.58 -2.34 4.95
N HIS A 204 19.20 -2.74 3.84
CA HIS A 204 20.00 -1.84 2.99
C HIS A 204 21.19 -1.18 3.69
N THR A 205 21.84 -1.90 4.62
CA THR A 205 22.99 -1.43 5.41
C THR A 205 24.24 -2.30 5.25
N SER A 206 24.32 -3.10 4.18
CA SER A 206 25.46 -3.96 3.89
C SER A 206 26.74 -3.23 3.47
N GLY A 207 26.62 -1.96 3.09
CA GLY A 207 27.71 -1.18 2.50
C GLY A 207 27.80 -1.25 0.97
N PHE A 208 26.95 -2.01 0.28
CA PHE A 208 26.94 -2.02 -1.19
C PHE A 208 26.58 -0.64 -1.79
N THR A 209 27.11 -0.36 -2.97
CA THR A 209 26.57 0.71 -3.83
C THR A 209 25.11 0.45 -4.19
N ALA A 210 24.36 1.50 -4.53
CA ALA A 210 22.95 1.39 -4.86
C ALA A 210 22.68 0.47 -6.07
N TRP A 211 23.49 0.63 -7.13
CA TRP A 211 23.25 -0.05 -8.39
C TRP A 211 24.52 -0.13 -9.24
N ILE A 212 24.61 -1.17 -10.08
CA ILE A 212 25.61 -1.32 -11.15
C ILE A 212 24.91 -1.74 -12.45
N PRO A 213 25.45 -1.40 -13.63
CA PRO A 213 24.88 -1.84 -14.91
C PRO A 213 25.19 -3.32 -15.19
N LEU A 214 24.69 -4.22 -14.35
CA LEU A 214 24.96 -5.65 -14.40
C LEU A 214 24.58 -6.25 -15.76
N TYR A 215 23.53 -5.73 -16.41
CA TYR A 215 23.12 -6.17 -17.74
C TYR A 215 24.22 -6.06 -18.80
N SER A 216 25.17 -5.13 -18.65
CA SER A 216 26.30 -4.95 -19.55
C SER A 216 27.60 -5.61 -19.07
N GLN A 217 27.57 -6.24 -17.88
CA GLN A 217 28.72 -6.88 -17.26
C GLN A 217 28.49 -8.39 -17.20
N GLY A 218 29.28 -9.17 -17.93
CA GLY A 218 29.18 -10.62 -17.94
C GLY A 218 28.31 -11.19 -19.08
N SER A 219 28.46 -12.49 -19.29
CA SER A 219 27.98 -13.22 -20.48
C SER A 219 26.84 -14.20 -20.20
N SER A 220 26.62 -14.57 -18.94
CA SER A 220 25.52 -15.43 -18.50
C SER A 220 24.96 -14.95 -17.15
N ARG A 221 23.84 -15.56 -16.71
CA ARG A 221 23.29 -15.32 -15.38
C ARG A 221 24.32 -15.64 -14.29
N GLU A 222 25.00 -16.78 -14.40
CA GLU A 222 25.99 -17.25 -13.42
C GLU A 222 27.17 -16.29 -13.32
N ASP A 223 27.69 -15.83 -14.45
CA ASP A 223 28.78 -14.84 -14.53
C ASP A 223 28.36 -13.52 -13.85
N ARG A 224 27.15 -13.04 -14.14
CA ARG A 224 26.55 -11.85 -13.49
C ARG A 224 26.38 -12.03 -11.98
N MET A 225 25.94 -13.19 -11.51
CA MET A 225 25.85 -13.46 -10.08
C MET A 225 27.23 -13.40 -9.40
N GLN A 226 28.27 -13.94 -10.05
CA GLN A 226 29.64 -13.85 -9.54
C GLN A 226 30.14 -12.40 -9.49
N ILE A 227 29.78 -11.57 -10.46
CA ILE A 227 30.08 -10.12 -10.45
C ILE A 227 29.44 -9.45 -9.23
N VAL A 228 28.17 -9.76 -8.92
CA VAL A 228 27.50 -9.23 -7.72
C VAL A 228 28.19 -9.70 -6.44
N PHE A 229 28.48 -11.00 -6.31
CA PHE A 229 29.11 -11.54 -5.10
C PHE A 229 30.51 -10.99 -4.85
N LYS A 230 31.25 -10.70 -5.92
CA LYS A 230 32.61 -10.14 -5.83
C LYS A 230 32.63 -8.62 -5.85
N HIS A 231 31.50 -7.94 -6.04
CA HIS A 231 31.47 -6.48 -6.03
C HIS A 231 32.01 -5.95 -4.68
N PRO A 232 32.91 -4.95 -4.67
CA PRO A 232 33.39 -4.37 -3.42
C PRO A 232 32.29 -3.54 -2.74
N LEU A 233 32.42 -3.35 -1.43
CA LEU A 233 31.57 -2.41 -0.69
C LEU A 233 31.99 -0.96 -0.97
N ALA A 234 31.02 -0.05 -0.92
CA ALA A 234 31.25 1.39 -0.97
C ALA A 234 31.44 1.99 0.44
N ASN A 235 30.88 1.33 1.47
CA ASN A 235 30.97 1.72 2.88
C ASN A 235 31.17 0.47 3.75
N GLU A 236 31.62 0.64 4.99
CA GLU A 236 31.66 -0.45 5.95
C GLU A 236 30.23 -0.96 6.26
N PRO A 237 30.04 -2.28 6.50
CA PRO A 237 28.73 -2.82 6.85
C PRO A 237 28.17 -2.19 8.13
N GLY A 238 26.98 -1.61 8.03
CA GLY A 238 26.27 -0.97 9.15
C GLY A 238 26.51 0.53 9.31
N ASP A 239 27.43 1.13 8.54
CA ASP A 239 27.79 2.56 8.69
C ASP A 239 26.84 3.51 7.94
N ALA A 240 26.18 3.03 6.88
CA ALA A 240 25.27 3.84 6.08
C ALA A 240 24.07 3.04 5.58
N TYR A 241 22.93 3.72 5.46
CA TYR A 241 21.80 3.25 4.66
C TYR A 241 22.05 3.58 3.18
N THR A 242 22.03 2.56 2.32
CA THR A 242 22.10 2.71 0.85
C THR A 242 21.10 1.76 0.21
N TYR A 243 20.00 2.31 -0.32
CA TYR A 243 19.02 1.53 -1.08
C TYR A 243 19.70 0.86 -2.28
N SER A 244 19.87 -0.46 -2.20
CA SER A 244 20.76 -1.24 -3.07
C SER A 244 20.09 -2.47 -3.64
N ASP A 245 20.13 -2.60 -4.96
CA ASP A 245 19.62 -3.78 -5.67
C ASP A 245 20.51 -5.01 -5.45
N LEU A 246 21.81 -4.81 -5.26
CA LEU A 246 22.78 -5.89 -5.07
C LEU A 246 22.47 -6.69 -3.80
N ASN A 247 21.94 -6.03 -2.77
CA ASN A 247 21.46 -6.70 -1.56
C ASN A 247 20.37 -7.73 -1.85
N MET A 248 19.38 -7.33 -2.64
CA MET A 248 18.20 -8.14 -2.89
C MET A 248 18.49 -9.22 -3.93
N ILE A 249 19.35 -8.96 -4.91
CA ILE A 249 19.90 -9.99 -5.81
C ILE A 249 20.61 -11.08 -4.99
N THR A 250 21.46 -10.67 -4.04
CA THR A 250 22.18 -11.60 -3.15
C THR A 250 21.21 -12.39 -2.27
N LEU A 251 20.20 -11.75 -1.68
CA LEU A 251 19.17 -12.40 -0.88
C LEU A 251 18.37 -13.43 -1.68
N GLY A 252 18.05 -13.12 -2.94
CA GLY A 252 17.44 -14.07 -3.88
C GLY A 252 18.29 -15.34 -4.04
N ALA A 253 19.61 -15.17 -4.20
CA ALA A 253 20.54 -16.31 -4.33
C ALA A 253 20.62 -17.16 -3.05
N ILE A 254 20.53 -16.55 -1.86
CA ILE A 254 20.46 -17.28 -0.58
C ILE A 254 19.20 -18.15 -0.55
N ILE A 255 18.05 -17.62 -0.96
CA ILE A 255 16.79 -18.37 -1.03
C ILE A 255 16.95 -19.58 -1.96
N GLU A 256 17.55 -19.38 -3.14
CA GLU A 256 17.79 -20.48 -4.09
C GLU A 256 18.70 -21.57 -3.50
N ARG A 257 19.83 -21.18 -2.90
CA ARG A 257 20.77 -22.15 -2.28
C ARG A 257 20.15 -22.93 -1.13
N LEU A 258 19.39 -22.26 -0.26
CA LEU A 258 18.78 -22.89 0.89
C LEU A 258 17.57 -23.75 0.49
N SER A 259 16.78 -23.32 -0.48
CA SER A 259 15.55 -24.04 -0.85
C SER A 259 15.73 -25.11 -1.91
N GLY A 260 16.81 -25.04 -2.70
CA GLY A 260 17.04 -25.89 -3.88
C GLY A 260 16.04 -25.64 -5.02
N GLN A 261 15.27 -24.55 -4.97
CA GLN A 261 14.30 -24.12 -5.98
C GLN A 261 14.73 -22.76 -6.53
N SER A 262 14.35 -22.44 -7.77
CA SER A 262 14.51 -21.06 -8.24
C SER A 262 13.60 -20.11 -7.46
N LEU A 263 13.94 -18.82 -7.42
CA LEU A 263 13.19 -17.84 -6.62
C LEU A 263 11.71 -17.76 -7.04
N ASP A 264 11.42 -17.80 -8.34
CA ASP A 264 10.07 -17.78 -8.89
C ASP A 264 9.25 -19.01 -8.46
N GLU A 265 9.81 -20.22 -8.57
CA GLU A 265 9.18 -21.46 -8.09
C GLU A 265 8.89 -21.42 -6.59
N PHE A 266 9.84 -20.90 -5.80
CA PHE A 266 9.68 -20.80 -4.35
C PHE A 266 8.59 -19.79 -3.98
N VAL A 267 8.61 -18.58 -4.57
CA VAL A 267 7.58 -17.55 -4.36
C VAL A 267 6.21 -18.08 -4.78
N GLU A 268 6.13 -18.76 -5.93
CA GLU A 268 4.87 -19.31 -6.42
C GLU A 268 4.29 -20.33 -5.43
N LYS A 269 5.09 -21.32 -5.06
CA LYS A 269 4.67 -22.43 -4.19
C LYS A 269 4.39 -22.00 -2.76
N ARG A 270 5.17 -21.07 -2.21
CA ARG A 270 5.17 -20.74 -0.77
C ARG A 270 4.40 -19.48 -0.43
N ILE A 271 4.16 -18.59 -1.40
CA ILE A 271 3.49 -17.31 -1.20
C ILE A 271 2.24 -17.20 -2.07
N THR A 272 2.38 -17.17 -3.40
CA THR A 272 1.26 -16.78 -4.27
C THR A 272 0.17 -17.86 -4.33
N ASN A 273 0.54 -19.14 -4.45
CA ASN A 273 -0.42 -20.25 -4.46
C ASN A 273 -1.20 -20.37 -3.13
N PRO A 274 -0.55 -20.37 -1.95
CA PRO A 274 -1.26 -20.38 -0.66
C PRO A 274 -2.16 -19.17 -0.42
N LEU A 275 -1.81 -17.99 -0.97
CA LEU A 275 -2.62 -16.78 -0.88
C LEU A 275 -3.71 -16.70 -1.96
N GLY A 276 -3.67 -17.58 -2.96
CA GLY A 276 -4.59 -17.57 -4.09
C GLY A 276 -4.38 -16.36 -5.02
N MET A 277 -3.13 -15.94 -5.20
CA MET A 277 -2.70 -14.87 -6.09
C MET A 277 -2.43 -15.43 -7.50
N LYS A 278 -3.48 -15.54 -8.31
CA LYS A 278 -3.47 -16.28 -9.59
C LYS A 278 -2.84 -15.52 -10.76
N ASP A 279 -2.80 -14.20 -10.66
CA ASP A 279 -2.23 -13.29 -11.64
C ASP A 279 -0.93 -12.64 -11.11
N THR A 280 -0.25 -13.30 -10.16
CA THR A 280 1.06 -12.90 -9.65
C THR A 280 2.14 -13.91 -10.01
N MET A 281 3.14 -13.49 -10.76
CA MET A 281 4.18 -14.37 -11.29
C MET A 281 5.44 -13.61 -11.70
N TYR A 282 6.56 -14.32 -11.85
CA TYR A 282 7.68 -13.87 -12.66
C TYR A 282 7.45 -14.33 -14.11
N ASN A 283 8.05 -13.63 -15.08
CA ASN A 283 8.06 -14.02 -16.51
C ASN A 283 6.67 -14.47 -17.04
N PRO A 284 5.65 -13.59 -17.03
CA PRO A 284 4.32 -13.96 -17.47
C PRO A 284 4.34 -14.45 -18.93
N PRO A 285 3.54 -15.49 -19.27
CA PRO A 285 3.54 -16.04 -20.62
C PRO A 285 2.96 -15.05 -21.64
N GLU A 286 3.43 -15.11 -22.89
CA GLU A 286 3.01 -14.22 -24.00
C GLU A 286 1.48 -14.16 -24.17
N SER A 287 0.76 -15.24 -23.85
CA SER A 287 -0.70 -15.27 -23.87
C SER A 287 -1.36 -14.21 -22.99
N LEU A 288 -0.67 -13.74 -21.94
CA LEU A 288 -1.15 -12.70 -21.03
C LEU A 288 -0.77 -11.28 -21.45
N LYS A 289 0.02 -11.09 -22.51
CA LYS A 289 0.53 -9.76 -22.92
C LYS A 289 -0.56 -8.70 -23.04
N HIS A 290 -1.72 -9.04 -23.62
CA HIS A 290 -2.87 -8.15 -23.75
C HIS A 290 -3.50 -7.72 -22.41
N ARG A 291 -3.20 -8.41 -21.31
CA ARG A 291 -3.58 -8.05 -19.94
C ARG A 291 -2.46 -7.33 -19.18
N ILE A 292 -1.26 -7.20 -19.75
CA ILE A 292 -0.10 -6.61 -19.07
C ILE A 292 0.01 -5.15 -19.49
N ALA A 293 0.25 -4.26 -18.54
CA ALA A 293 0.58 -2.88 -18.86
C ALA A 293 1.95 -2.80 -19.54
N ALA A 294 2.02 -2.15 -20.70
CA ALA A 294 3.27 -1.86 -21.37
C ALA A 294 4.12 -0.92 -20.49
N THR A 295 5.44 -1.08 -20.53
CA THR A 295 6.37 -0.21 -19.80
C THR A 295 7.10 0.67 -20.81
N GLU A 296 8.42 0.65 -20.83
CA GLU A 296 9.24 1.62 -21.54
C GLU A 296 9.73 1.13 -22.90
N TYR A 297 9.89 2.04 -23.86
CA TYR A 297 10.70 1.83 -25.05
C TYR A 297 12.20 1.98 -24.73
N GLN A 298 12.96 0.90 -24.79
CA GLN A 298 14.39 0.83 -24.42
C GLN A 298 15.31 0.60 -25.64
N PRO A 299 15.61 1.66 -26.43
CA PRO A 299 16.45 1.52 -27.62
C PRO A 299 17.95 1.38 -27.28
N ALA A 300 18.39 1.91 -26.14
CA ALA A 300 19.80 1.91 -25.73
C ALA A 300 20.41 0.50 -25.60
N ILE A 301 19.57 -0.49 -25.30
CA ILE A 301 19.94 -1.90 -25.22
C ILE A 301 19.15 -2.78 -26.22
N ASN A 302 18.56 -2.16 -27.23
CA ASN A 302 17.86 -2.83 -28.33
C ASN A 302 16.74 -3.80 -27.89
N ARG A 303 15.99 -3.45 -26.84
CA ARG A 303 14.81 -4.23 -26.39
C ARG A 303 13.49 -3.76 -27.04
N GLY A 304 13.49 -2.60 -27.69
CA GLY A 304 12.27 -2.00 -28.22
C GLY A 304 11.28 -1.66 -27.10
N LEU A 305 9.97 -1.75 -27.36
CA LEU A 305 8.95 -1.55 -26.34
C LEU A 305 8.90 -2.77 -25.41
N VAL A 306 9.28 -2.56 -24.15
CA VAL A 306 9.20 -3.59 -23.11
C VAL A 306 7.73 -3.80 -22.72
N TRP A 307 7.23 -5.01 -22.99
CA TRP A 307 5.84 -5.37 -22.72
C TRP A 307 5.69 -6.89 -22.54
N GLY A 308 5.40 -7.31 -21.30
CA GLY A 308 5.35 -8.72 -20.90
C GLY A 308 6.68 -9.26 -20.35
N GLU A 309 7.70 -8.42 -20.26
CA GLU A 309 9.01 -8.72 -19.68
C GLU A 309 9.33 -7.69 -18.60
N VAL A 310 10.16 -8.07 -17.61
CA VAL A 310 10.59 -7.16 -16.56
C VAL A 310 11.28 -5.92 -17.14
N HIS A 311 10.90 -4.75 -16.66
CA HIS A 311 11.40 -3.44 -17.07
C HIS A 311 12.87 -3.26 -16.69
N ASP A 312 13.23 -3.61 -15.46
CA ASP A 312 14.57 -3.50 -14.91
C ASP A 312 15.58 -4.32 -15.73
N GLU A 313 16.62 -3.65 -16.22
CA GLU A 313 17.59 -4.23 -17.13
C GLU A 313 18.43 -5.32 -16.45
N ASN A 314 18.75 -5.15 -15.17
CA ASN A 314 19.53 -6.14 -14.42
C ASN A 314 18.72 -7.41 -14.19
N ALA A 315 17.47 -7.30 -13.75
CA ALA A 315 16.57 -8.44 -13.58
C ALA A 315 16.32 -9.14 -14.92
N TRP A 316 16.10 -8.39 -16.01
CA TRP A 316 16.00 -8.95 -17.36
C TRP A 316 17.25 -9.76 -17.73
N SER A 317 18.43 -9.20 -17.44
CA SER A 317 19.71 -9.87 -17.70
C SER A 317 19.97 -11.10 -16.81
N LEU A 318 19.21 -11.27 -15.73
CA LEU A 318 19.21 -12.43 -14.84
C LEU A 318 18.07 -13.42 -15.19
N ASN A 319 17.66 -13.44 -16.45
CA ASN A 319 16.55 -14.25 -16.98
C ASN A 319 15.16 -13.89 -16.41
N GLY A 320 15.00 -12.65 -15.94
CA GLY A 320 13.73 -12.11 -15.44
C GLY A 320 13.37 -12.50 -14.00
N VAL A 321 14.17 -13.33 -13.35
CA VAL A 321 13.95 -13.78 -11.96
C VAL A 321 15.09 -13.26 -11.08
N ALA A 322 14.83 -12.18 -10.34
CA ALA A 322 15.79 -11.58 -9.42
C ALA A 322 15.11 -11.11 -8.12
N GLY A 323 15.90 -11.00 -7.05
CA GLY A 323 15.33 -10.62 -5.75
C GLY A 323 14.94 -9.15 -5.65
N HIS A 324 15.44 -8.28 -6.52
CA HIS A 324 15.17 -6.84 -6.48
C HIS A 324 14.00 -6.40 -7.37
N ALA A 325 13.67 -7.16 -8.42
CA ALA A 325 12.63 -6.88 -9.42
C ALA A 325 12.21 -8.16 -10.18
N GLY A 326 11.08 -8.12 -10.92
CA GLY A 326 10.64 -9.20 -11.81
C GLY A 326 9.25 -9.76 -11.52
N VAL A 327 8.63 -9.39 -10.39
CA VAL A 327 7.26 -9.82 -10.08
C VAL A 327 6.27 -8.97 -10.86
N PHE A 328 5.33 -9.65 -11.52
CA PHE A 328 4.13 -9.08 -12.11
C PHE A 328 2.92 -9.37 -11.22
N SER A 329 1.97 -8.44 -11.09
CA SER A 329 0.73 -8.67 -10.32
C SER A 329 -0.41 -7.76 -10.72
N THR A 330 -1.64 -8.14 -10.36
CA THR A 330 -2.80 -7.23 -10.28
C THR A 330 -2.88 -6.56 -8.90
N ALA A 331 -3.67 -5.48 -8.79
CA ALA A 331 -3.94 -4.83 -7.52
C ALA A 331 -4.69 -5.75 -6.54
N SER A 332 -5.62 -6.56 -7.04
CA SER A 332 -6.39 -7.52 -6.22
C SER A 332 -5.51 -8.58 -5.58
N ASP A 333 -4.56 -9.14 -6.33
CA ASP A 333 -3.65 -10.14 -5.79
C ASP A 333 -2.64 -9.53 -4.82
N LEU A 334 -2.07 -8.37 -5.16
CA LEU A 334 -1.16 -7.66 -4.27
C LEU A 334 -1.85 -7.28 -2.94
N ALA A 335 -3.14 -6.95 -2.97
CA ALA A 335 -3.93 -6.71 -1.77
C ALA A 335 -4.03 -7.93 -0.85
N LYS A 336 -3.98 -9.17 -1.36
CA LYS A 336 -3.97 -10.39 -0.53
C LYS A 336 -2.66 -10.53 0.25
N LEU A 337 -1.54 -10.21 -0.39
CA LEU A 337 -0.24 -10.11 0.30
C LEU A 337 -0.28 -9.01 1.36
N ALA A 338 -0.80 -7.84 1.02
CA ALA A 338 -0.96 -6.73 1.97
C ALA A 338 -1.81 -7.12 3.19
N HIS A 339 -2.93 -7.79 2.94
CA HIS A 339 -3.85 -8.25 3.97
C HIS A 339 -3.25 -9.35 4.85
N MET A 340 -2.33 -10.17 4.31
CA MET A 340 -1.56 -11.14 5.10
C MET A 340 -0.71 -10.45 6.18
N TYR A 341 -0.12 -9.29 5.87
CA TYR A 341 0.62 -8.47 6.85
C TYR A 341 -0.31 -7.81 7.88
N VAL A 342 -1.48 -7.30 7.43
CA VAL A 342 -2.50 -6.78 8.36
C VAL A 342 -2.92 -7.85 9.37
N ASN A 343 -3.10 -9.09 8.92
CA ASN A 343 -3.57 -10.23 9.72
C ASN A 343 -2.44 -11.13 10.25
N ASP A 344 -1.30 -10.56 10.63
CA ASP A 344 -0.25 -11.25 11.40
C ASP A 344 0.25 -12.55 10.78
N GLY A 345 0.44 -12.53 9.46
CA GLY A 345 0.99 -13.65 8.72
C GLY A 345 -0.08 -14.56 8.13
N ARG A 346 -1.36 -14.17 8.14
CA ARG A 346 -2.48 -15.02 7.71
C ARG A 346 -3.38 -14.37 6.67
N TYR A 347 -3.91 -15.18 5.77
CA TYR A 347 -5.00 -14.79 4.87
C TYR A 347 -5.91 -16.00 4.63
N GLY A 348 -7.23 -15.84 4.76
CA GLY A 348 -8.18 -16.91 4.45
C GLY A 348 -7.92 -18.22 5.22
N GLY A 349 -7.45 -18.13 6.47
CA GLY A 349 -7.11 -19.28 7.31
C GLY A 349 -5.74 -19.92 7.03
N LYS A 350 -5.05 -19.54 5.94
CA LYS A 350 -3.68 -19.98 5.65
C LYS A 350 -2.69 -19.08 6.40
N ARG A 351 -1.64 -19.69 6.97
CA ARG A 351 -0.52 -18.97 7.59
C ARG A 351 0.70 -19.05 6.66
N ILE A 352 1.24 -17.90 6.30
CA ILE A 352 2.48 -17.77 5.52
C ILE A 352 3.67 -17.54 6.45
N LEU A 353 3.52 -16.62 7.40
CA LEU A 353 4.55 -16.26 8.38
C LEU A 353 4.02 -16.41 9.81
N LYS A 354 4.91 -16.65 10.77
CA LYS A 354 4.58 -16.54 12.20
C LYS A 354 4.34 -15.07 12.56
N GLU A 355 3.48 -14.84 13.54
CA GLU A 355 3.17 -13.48 14.03
C GLU A 355 4.45 -12.74 14.48
N LYS A 356 5.33 -13.41 15.23
CA LYS A 356 6.62 -12.84 15.66
C LYS A 356 7.49 -12.40 14.48
N THR A 357 7.38 -13.11 13.36
CA THR A 357 8.17 -12.88 12.16
C THR A 357 7.63 -11.68 11.38
N VAL A 358 6.32 -11.54 11.30
CA VAL A 358 5.67 -10.32 10.81
C VAL A 358 6.06 -9.11 11.65
N LYS A 359 6.06 -9.23 12.98
CA LYS A 359 6.49 -8.14 13.87
C LYS A 359 7.93 -7.69 13.60
N MET A 360 8.85 -8.61 13.37
CA MET A 360 10.23 -8.26 13.00
C MET A 360 10.32 -7.57 11.64
N LEU A 361 9.56 -8.06 10.64
CA LEU A 361 9.54 -7.50 9.29
C LEU A 361 9.13 -6.02 9.25
N ILE A 362 8.26 -5.60 10.17
CA ILE A 362 7.64 -4.27 10.18
C ILE A 362 8.14 -3.35 11.30
N GLN A 363 9.07 -3.83 12.13
CA GLN A 363 9.72 -3.01 13.16
C GLN A 363 10.93 -2.31 12.54
N ASN A 364 11.16 -1.03 12.88
CA ASN A 364 12.36 -0.31 12.47
C ASN A 364 13.62 -1.06 12.97
N GLN A 365 14.38 -1.60 12.03
CA GLN A 365 15.61 -2.36 12.27
C GLN A 365 16.85 -1.47 12.29
N ILE A 366 16.70 -0.20 11.90
CA ILE A 366 17.80 0.74 11.73
C ILE A 366 17.52 2.11 12.34
N PRO A 367 17.12 2.19 13.63
CA PRO A 367 16.79 3.46 14.28
C PRO A 367 17.93 4.48 14.34
N GLN A 368 19.17 4.05 14.06
CA GLN A 368 20.34 4.93 13.94
C GLN A 368 20.36 5.78 12.65
N PHE A 369 19.49 5.50 11.67
CA PHE A 369 19.36 6.27 10.42
C PHE A 369 17.99 6.99 10.37
N PRO A 370 17.82 8.09 11.12
CA PRO A 370 16.54 8.80 11.18
C PRO A 370 16.16 9.36 9.81
N GLY A 371 14.91 9.10 9.39
CA GLY A 371 14.39 9.46 8.07
C GLY A 371 14.40 8.29 7.09
N ASP A 372 15.29 7.32 7.28
CA ASP A 372 15.37 6.08 6.49
C ASP A 372 14.75 4.89 7.23
N ASP A 373 13.74 5.13 8.07
CA ASP A 373 13.11 4.08 8.89
C ASP A 373 12.69 2.88 8.03
N HIS A 374 13.30 1.73 8.33
CA HIS A 374 13.19 0.53 7.49
C HIS A 374 13.03 -0.73 8.34
N GLY A 375 12.09 -1.59 7.93
CA GLY A 375 11.94 -2.94 8.44
C GLY A 375 12.89 -3.92 7.75
N LEU A 376 12.48 -5.18 7.65
CA LEU A 376 13.19 -6.17 6.82
C LEU A 376 12.60 -6.13 5.39
N GLY A 377 12.92 -5.07 4.65
CA GLY A 377 12.47 -4.81 3.28
C GLY A 377 11.29 -3.84 3.13
N TRP A 378 10.51 -3.60 4.20
CA TRP A 378 9.46 -2.58 4.19
C TRP A 378 10.03 -1.22 4.56
N GLU A 379 9.69 -0.18 3.81
CA GLU A 379 9.89 1.20 4.26
C GLU A 379 8.80 1.56 5.27
N LEU A 380 9.14 2.32 6.31
CA LEU A 380 8.23 2.65 7.42
C LEU A 380 7.97 4.16 7.48
N GLY A 381 6.70 4.56 7.59
CA GLY A 381 6.31 5.95 7.86
C GLY A 381 6.77 6.99 6.81
N GLN A 382 7.06 6.58 5.57
CA GLN A 382 7.65 7.45 4.55
C GLN A 382 6.63 8.42 3.92
N GLY A 383 6.55 9.63 4.47
CA GLY A 383 5.56 10.64 4.05
C GLY A 383 5.66 11.09 2.59
N TRP A 384 6.84 10.99 1.97
CA TRP A 384 7.05 11.42 0.57
C TRP A 384 6.22 10.62 -0.47
N PHE A 385 5.66 9.46 -0.11
CA PHE A 385 4.64 8.76 -0.92
C PHE A 385 3.44 8.25 -0.12
N MET A 386 3.57 8.05 1.19
CA MET A 386 2.46 7.61 2.05
C MET A 386 1.61 8.78 2.56
N ASP A 387 2.13 10.01 2.53
CA ASP A 387 1.48 11.26 2.93
C ASP A 387 0.65 11.13 4.23
N ALA A 388 -0.64 11.43 4.23
CA ALA A 388 -1.50 11.36 5.41
C ALA A 388 -1.65 9.94 6.02
N LEU A 389 -1.23 8.90 5.31
CA LEU A 389 -1.14 7.54 5.87
C LEU A 389 0.18 7.29 6.61
N SER A 390 1.17 8.19 6.57
CA SER A 390 2.55 7.96 7.00
C SER A 390 2.79 8.02 8.53
N GLU A 391 1.93 7.39 9.33
CA GLU A 391 2.23 7.19 10.76
C GLU A 391 3.31 6.11 10.97
N GLY A 392 3.99 6.11 12.12
CA GLY A 392 5.17 5.26 12.36
C GLY A 392 4.95 3.74 12.28
N THR A 393 3.69 3.28 12.18
CA THR A 393 3.32 1.87 11.97
C THR A 393 2.89 1.56 10.55
N SER A 394 2.87 2.55 9.67
CA SER A 394 2.58 2.36 8.26
C SER A 394 3.80 1.80 7.57
N LEU A 395 3.57 0.79 6.75
CA LEU A 395 4.57 0.13 5.94
C LEU A 395 4.19 0.30 4.47
N GLY A 396 5.19 0.46 3.62
CA GLY A 396 4.96 0.56 2.19
C GLY A 396 6.23 0.37 1.39
N HIS A 397 6.04 0.35 0.08
CA HIS A 397 7.13 0.24 -0.87
C HIS A 397 6.67 0.80 -2.22
N THR A 398 7.60 1.39 -2.97
CA THR A 398 7.34 1.90 -4.33
C THR A 398 8.01 1.06 -5.40
N GLY A 399 7.54 1.15 -6.64
CA GLY A 399 8.18 0.55 -7.81
C GLY A 399 8.50 1.60 -8.87
N TYR A 400 9.61 1.42 -9.58
CA TYR A 400 10.09 2.38 -10.59
C TYR A 400 9.11 2.57 -11.76
N THR A 401 8.34 1.53 -12.10
CA THR A 401 7.27 1.57 -13.11
C THR A 401 6.09 2.47 -12.73
N GLY A 402 6.06 2.96 -11.49
CA GLY A 402 5.07 3.90 -10.96
C GLY A 402 4.14 3.31 -9.90
N THR A 403 4.31 2.02 -9.58
CA THR A 403 3.52 1.30 -8.58
C THR A 403 3.83 1.75 -7.15
N SER A 404 2.87 1.63 -6.24
CA SER A 404 3.07 1.81 -4.79
C SER A 404 2.04 1.04 -3.99
N ILE A 405 2.47 0.55 -2.83
CA ILE A 405 1.63 -0.11 -1.83
C ILE A 405 1.87 0.56 -0.48
N VAL A 406 0.79 0.87 0.22
CA VAL A 406 0.80 1.42 1.59
C VAL A 406 -0.17 0.61 2.43
N ILE A 407 0.28 0.20 3.61
CA ILE A 407 -0.49 -0.58 4.57
C ILE A 407 -0.38 0.14 5.91
N ASN A 408 -1.53 0.51 6.47
CA ASN A 408 -1.61 0.92 7.86
C ASN A 408 -2.18 -0.24 8.67
N ARG A 409 -1.32 -0.90 9.45
CA ARG A 409 -1.71 -2.07 10.24
C ARG A 409 -2.60 -1.69 11.44
N ASN A 410 -2.37 -0.53 12.05
CA ASN A 410 -3.13 -0.10 13.22
C ASN A 410 -4.62 0.02 12.91
N ASN A 411 -4.97 0.48 11.71
CA ASN A 411 -6.36 0.68 11.32
C ASN A 411 -6.84 -0.24 10.18
N GLY A 412 -6.04 -1.23 9.80
CA GLY A 412 -6.36 -2.28 8.84
C GLY A 412 -6.55 -1.78 7.40
N THR A 413 -5.88 -0.69 7.03
CA THR A 413 -6.02 -0.04 5.72
C THR A 413 -4.96 -0.51 4.74
N ILE A 414 -5.36 -0.72 3.50
CA ILE A 414 -4.53 -1.06 2.35
C ILE A 414 -4.85 -0.06 1.24
N ALA A 415 -3.83 0.63 0.74
CA ALA A 415 -3.91 1.52 -0.40
C ALA A 415 -2.87 1.10 -1.44
N ILE A 416 -3.32 0.75 -2.64
CA ILE A 416 -2.46 0.33 -3.74
C ILE A 416 -2.77 1.22 -4.95
N LEU A 417 -1.72 1.77 -5.54
CA LEU A 417 -1.77 2.51 -6.80
C LEU A 417 -0.79 1.83 -7.75
N LEU A 418 -1.30 1.20 -8.81
CA LEU A 418 -0.48 0.62 -9.87
C LEU A 418 -0.59 1.49 -11.11
N THR A 419 0.54 1.90 -11.68
CA THR A 419 0.58 2.71 -12.90
C THR A 419 1.62 2.16 -13.85
N ASN A 420 1.53 2.58 -15.12
CA ASN A 420 2.55 2.36 -16.14
C ASN A 420 3.28 3.66 -16.46
N ARG A 421 3.71 4.41 -15.43
CA ARG A 421 4.30 5.75 -15.58
C ARG A 421 5.50 5.81 -16.52
N VAL A 422 6.26 4.73 -16.67
CA VAL A 422 7.42 4.68 -17.59
C VAL A 422 7.02 4.42 -19.05
N HIS A 423 5.71 4.33 -19.34
CA HIS A 423 5.22 4.15 -20.70
C HIS A 423 5.01 5.47 -21.44
N PRO A 424 5.67 5.70 -22.58
CA PRO A 424 6.70 4.87 -23.22
C PRO A 424 8.13 5.26 -22.82
N SER A 425 8.33 6.28 -21.97
CA SER A 425 9.66 6.74 -21.56
C SER A 425 9.78 6.92 -20.05
N ARG A 426 10.95 6.57 -19.47
CA ARG A 426 11.28 6.94 -18.08
C ARG A 426 11.55 8.44 -17.89
N ASN A 427 11.68 9.22 -18.96
CA ASN A 427 11.96 10.66 -18.89
C ASN A 427 10.66 11.49 -18.86
N THR A 428 9.91 11.40 -17.78
CA THR A 428 8.69 12.19 -17.52
C THR A 428 8.69 12.72 -16.09
N VAL A 429 7.64 13.44 -15.71
CA VAL A 429 7.50 14.00 -14.35
C VAL A 429 7.49 12.91 -13.26
N THR A 430 7.68 13.34 -12.01
CA THR A 430 7.61 12.44 -10.86
C THR A 430 6.19 11.91 -10.67
N THR A 431 6.06 10.62 -10.34
CA THR A 431 4.77 10.01 -9.97
C THR A 431 4.41 10.22 -8.50
N ASN A 432 5.32 10.75 -7.68
CA ASN A 432 5.09 10.88 -6.24
C ASN A 432 3.95 11.83 -5.92
N ILE A 433 3.69 12.82 -6.78
CA ILE A 433 2.51 13.70 -6.65
C ILE A 433 1.20 12.90 -6.69
N ALA A 434 1.11 11.87 -7.54
CA ALA A 434 -0.06 11.00 -7.64
C ALA A 434 -0.14 10.05 -6.44
N ARG A 435 1.00 9.48 -6.01
CA ARG A 435 1.07 8.60 -4.83
C ARG A 435 0.62 9.30 -3.55
N ARG A 436 1.18 10.49 -3.27
CA ARG A 436 0.83 11.32 -2.11
C ARG A 436 -0.64 11.70 -2.12
N ALA A 437 -1.13 12.25 -3.23
CA ALA A 437 -2.52 12.67 -3.34
C ALA A 437 -3.50 11.50 -3.18
N PHE A 438 -3.20 10.33 -3.77
CA PHE A 438 -4.00 9.12 -3.58
C PHE A 438 -4.00 8.67 -2.12
N ALA A 439 -2.83 8.53 -1.50
CA ALA A 439 -2.71 8.13 -0.10
C ALA A 439 -3.44 9.11 0.84
N ARG A 440 -3.37 10.41 0.55
CA ARG A 440 -4.10 11.46 1.26
C ARG A 440 -5.61 11.27 1.21
N GLN A 441 -6.17 11.04 0.02
CA GLN A 441 -7.62 10.81 -0.11
C GLN A 441 -8.06 9.54 0.63
N VAL A 442 -7.24 8.48 0.61
CA VAL A 442 -7.50 7.28 1.40
C VAL A 442 -7.47 7.60 2.90
N ALA A 443 -6.47 8.33 3.39
CA ALA A 443 -6.42 8.71 4.79
C ALA A 443 -7.59 9.61 5.20
N ASP A 444 -8.01 10.52 4.30
CA ASP A 444 -9.08 11.47 4.55
C ASP A 444 -10.45 10.81 4.62
N SER A 445 -10.64 9.73 3.85
CA SER A 445 -11.83 8.89 3.95
C SER A 445 -11.94 8.16 5.30
N ILE A 446 -10.88 8.09 6.11
CA ILE A 446 -10.94 7.47 7.43
C ILE A 446 -11.24 8.57 8.45
N PRO A 447 -12.30 8.45 9.25
CA PRO A 447 -12.72 9.55 10.11
C PRO A 447 -11.92 9.65 11.42
N VAL A 448 -11.76 10.86 11.95
CA VAL A 448 -11.41 11.18 13.34
C VAL A 448 -12.67 11.12 14.21
N ALA A 449 -12.59 10.45 15.36
CA ALA A 449 -13.72 10.44 16.30
C ALA A 449 -13.80 11.78 17.03
N ILE A 450 -14.74 12.67 16.65
CA ILE A 450 -14.95 13.97 17.30
C ILE A 450 -15.73 13.81 18.61
N SER A 451 -15.37 14.60 19.63
CA SER A 451 -16.02 14.56 20.95
C SER A 451 -17.43 15.18 20.91
N GLY A 452 -18.46 14.40 21.28
CA GLY A 452 -19.85 14.89 21.32
C GLY A 452 -20.46 15.13 19.93
N LYS A 453 -21.76 15.44 19.82
CA LYS A 453 -22.54 15.44 18.54
C LYS A 453 -22.28 16.64 17.60
N GLY A 454 -21.22 17.39 17.83
CA GLY A 454 -20.90 18.63 17.10
C GLY A 454 -20.07 18.42 15.84
N ASP A 455 -19.79 19.52 15.14
CA ASP A 455 -18.81 19.58 14.06
C ASP A 455 -17.55 20.27 14.61
N ALA A 456 -16.37 19.74 14.32
CA ALA A 456 -15.09 20.35 14.65
C ALA A 456 -14.52 21.12 13.45
N TRP A 457 -13.72 22.14 13.71
CA TRP A 457 -12.97 22.83 12.67
C TRP A 457 -11.75 22.00 12.30
N PHE A 458 -11.60 21.67 11.02
CA PHE A 458 -10.45 21.00 10.43
C PHE A 458 -9.64 21.99 9.60
N SER A 459 -8.32 21.96 9.74
CA SER A 459 -7.38 22.88 9.09
C SER A 459 -7.24 22.71 7.58
N GLY A 460 -7.78 21.65 6.99
CA GLY A 460 -7.54 21.31 5.59
C GLY A 460 -6.18 20.65 5.36
N TYR A 461 -5.99 20.15 4.15
CA TYR A 461 -4.69 19.72 3.62
C TYR A 461 -4.14 20.77 2.63
N GLY A 462 -2.85 20.72 2.36
CA GLY A 462 -2.20 21.43 1.27
C GLY A 462 -0.69 21.51 1.44
N ASP A 463 0.02 21.71 0.33
CA ASP A 463 1.47 21.97 0.33
C ASP A 463 1.70 23.49 0.36
N LYS A 464 2.58 23.97 1.25
CA LYS A 464 2.93 25.38 1.47
C LYS A 464 1.71 26.26 1.78
N VAL A 465 0.76 25.74 2.55
CA VAL A 465 -0.44 26.50 2.90
C VAL A 465 -0.25 27.28 4.19
N GLN A 466 -1.02 28.36 4.31
CA GLN A 466 -1.24 29.08 5.56
C GLN A 466 -2.75 29.31 5.70
N HIS A 467 -3.38 28.52 6.56
CA HIS A 467 -4.81 28.57 6.82
C HIS A 467 -5.07 29.19 8.19
N GLU A 468 -6.01 30.14 8.25
CA GLU A 468 -6.28 30.92 9.45
C GLU A 468 -7.76 30.83 9.82
N LEU A 469 -8.03 30.54 11.09
CA LEU A 469 -9.35 30.54 11.70
C LEU A 469 -9.37 31.58 12.82
N THR A 470 -10.09 32.67 12.61
CA THR A 470 -10.02 33.87 13.45
C THR A 470 -11.36 34.19 14.09
N ALA A 471 -11.33 34.70 15.32
CA ALA A 471 -12.47 35.30 15.99
C ALA A 471 -12.13 36.71 16.48
N LYS A 472 -13.08 37.63 16.33
CA LYS A 472 -13.03 38.93 17.01
C LYS A 472 -13.50 38.75 18.44
N VAL A 473 -12.73 39.29 19.36
CA VAL A 473 -12.99 39.31 20.79
C VAL A 473 -12.86 40.75 21.28
N ASN A 474 -13.29 41.05 22.51
CA ASN A 474 -13.06 42.38 23.10
C ASN A 474 -12.83 42.20 24.59
N LEU A 475 -11.61 41.83 24.94
CA LEU A 475 -11.23 41.45 26.29
C LEU A 475 -10.80 42.70 27.07
N LYS A 476 -11.68 43.20 27.93
CA LYS A 476 -11.37 44.33 28.83
C LYS A 476 -10.52 43.91 30.03
N GLU A 477 -10.61 42.65 30.40
CA GLU A 477 -9.91 42.01 31.50
C GLU A 477 -9.30 40.70 30.98
N GLU A 478 -8.45 40.09 31.79
CA GLU A 478 -7.90 38.76 31.52
C GLU A 478 -9.03 37.73 31.36
N ALA A 479 -8.85 36.80 30.43
CA ALA A 479 -9.80 35.71 30.17
C ALA A 479 -9.06 34.39 29.94
N VAL A 480 -9.75 33.28 30.17
CA VAL A 480 -9.22 31.93 29.86
C VAL A 480 -9.83 31.44 28.55
N LEU A 481 -9.00 31.24 27.54
CA LEU A 481 -9.36 30.54 26.31
C LEU A 481 -9.26 29.03 26.55
N SER A 482 -10.37 28.32 26.39
CA SER A 482 -10.41 26.86 26.42
C SER A 482 -10.87 26.30 25.08
N PHE A 483 -10.27 25.21 24.63
CA PHE A 483 -10.64 24.50 23.42
C PHE A 483 -10.21 23.03 23.48
N ASP A 484 -10.87 22.18 22.71
CA ASP A 484 -10.46 20.80 22.49
C ASP A 484 -9.70 20.71 21.16
N THR A 485 -8.64 19.91 21.10
CA THR A 485 -7.79 19.79 19.92
C THR A 485 -7.33 18.35 19.67
N TRP A 486 -7.27 17.97 18.40
CA TRP A 486 -6.64 16.74 17.92
C TRP A 486 -5.79 17.08 16.69
N TYR A 487 -4.60 16.51 16.58
CA TYR A 487 -3.71 16.77 15.44
C TYR A 487 -2.82 15.57 15.11
N ARG A 488 -2.52 15.45 13.82
CA ARG A 488 -1.47 14.59 13.26
C ARG A 488 -0.80 15.39 12.15
N THR A 489 0.32 16.01 12.44
CA THR A 489 1.07 16.86 11.52
C THR A 489 2.48 16.30 11.33
N GLU A 490 3.19 16.77 10.30
CA GLU A 490 4.61 16.47 10.18
C GLU A 490 5.40 17.10 11.34
N THR A 491 6.16 16.27 12.05
CA THR A 491 6.86 16.68 13.27
C THR A 491 7.92 17.74 12.95
N ASN A 492 7.81 18.91 13.58
CA ASN A 492 8.70 20.06 13.42
C ASN A 492 8.74 20.70 12.02
N ALA A 493 7.87 20.28 11.09
CA ALA A 493 7.75 20.88 9.76
C ALA A 493 6.39 21.57 9.58
N ASP A 494 5.32 20.86 9.93
CA ASP A 494 3.97 21.41 9.96
C ASP A 494 3.65 21.96 11.35
N MET A 495 3.18 23.20 11.39
CA MET A 495 3.07 23.97 12.62
C MET A 495 1.66 24.54 12.80
N ALA A 496 1.06 24.25 13.95
CA ALA A 496 -0.23 24.75 14.39
C ALA A 496 -0.04 25.77 15.53
N TYR A 497 -0.48 27.01 15.31
CA TYR A 497 -0.30 28.12 16.23
C TYR A 497 -1.63 28.59 16.80
N VAL A 498 -1.64 28.92 18.08
CA VAL A 498 -2.70 29.73 18.72
C VAL A 498 -2.12 31.11 18.98
N GLU A 499 -2.75 32.14 18.42
CA GLU A 499 -2.21 33.50 18.42
C GLU A 499 -3.29 34.51 18.81
N VAL A 500 -2.84 35.63 19.38
CA VAL A 500 -3.69 36.74 19.81
C VAL A 500 -3.20 38.07 19.26
N SER A 501 -4.09 39.05 19.18
CA SER A 501 -3.76 40.38 18.67
C SER A 501 -4.63 41.47 19.29
N GLU A 502 -4.05 42.64 19.52
CA GLU A 502 -4.74 43.86 19.97
C GLU A 502 -5.40 44.62 18.82
N ASP A 503 -4.92 44.44 17.58
CA ASP A 503 -5.32 45.24 16.41
C ASP A 503 -5.76 44.39 15.19
N GLY A 504 -5.56 43.07 15.23
CA GLY A 504 -5.81 42.14 14.13
C GLY A 504 -4.71 42.11 13.06
N VAL A 505 -3.62 42.85 13.26
CA VAL A 505 -2.49 42.99 12.32
C VAL A 505 -1.21 42.41 12.92
N ASN A 506 -0.92 42.76 14.18
CA ASN A 506 0.27 42.31 14.90
C ASN A 506 -0.10 41.14 15.81
N TRP A 507 0.47 39.96 15.56
CA TRP A 507 0.12 38.72 16.22
C TRP A 507 1.23 38.23 17.14
N SER A 508 0.86 37.75 18.32
CA SER A 508 1.75 37.08 19.27
C SER A 508 1.23 35.68 19.59
N GLN A 509 2.15 34.75 19.85
CA GLN A 509 1.80 33.38 20.22
C GLN A 509 1.24 33.34 21.65
N ALA A 510 0.09 32.69 21.81
CA ALA A 510 -0.51 32.45 23.12
C ALA A 510 -0.06 31.12 23.74
N ALA A 511 0.53 30.23 22.95
CA ALA A 511 1.06 28.93 23.37
C ALA A 511 2.26 28.53 22.52
N GLN A 512 2.99 27.51 22.97
CA GLN A 512 3.96 26.84 22.11
C GLN A 512 3.23 26.22 20.91
N PRO A 513 3.84 26.21 19.71
CA PRO A 513 3.22 25.62 18.54
C PRO A 513 2.97 24.12 18.72
N TYR A 514 1.84 23.63 18.24
CA TYR A 514 1.51 22.22 18.16
C TYR A 514 2.12 21.63 16.88
N THR A 515 2.80 20.50 17.01
CA THR A 515 3.37 19.73 15.89
C THR A 515 3.49 18.24 16.27
N GLY A 516 3.59 17.37 15.28
CA GLY A 516 3.65 15.92 15.47
C GLY A 516 2.27 15.30 15.70
N SER A 517 2.14 14.36 16.64
CA SER A 517 0.90 13.62 16.85
C SER A 517 0.34 13.75 18.26
N SER A 518 -0.98 13.96 18.34
CA SER A 518 -1.76 13.70 19.55
C SER A 518 -2.23 12.25 19.60
N ILE A 519 -2.34 11.66 20.80
CA ILE A 519 -2.87 10.30 20.99
C ILE A 519 -4.40 10.30 20.93
N ASP A 520 -5.02 11.26 21.64
CA ASP A 520 -6.46 11.50 21.71
C ASP A 520 -6.72 13.01 21.65
N TRP A 521 -7.98 13.41 21.65
CA TRP A 521 -8.38 14.80 21.87
C TRP A 521 -7.85 15.31 23.21
N LYS A 522 -7.20 16.47 23.17
CA LYS A 522 -6.69 17.19 24.34
C LYS A 522 -7.54 18.42 24.60
N LYS A 523 -7.81 18.69 25.87
CA LYS A 523 -8.38 19.97 26.29
C LYS A 523 -7.24 20.91 26.67
N GLU A 524 -7.23 22.09 26.06
CA GLU A 524 -6.23 23.13 26.28
C GLU A 524 -6.89 24.33 26.99
N GLU A 525 -6.17 24.97 27.90
CA GLU A 525 -6.58 26.18 28.59
C GLU A 525 -5.42 27.18 28.60
N LEU A 526 -5.66 28.37 28.05
CA LEU A 526 -4.66 29.42 27.90
C LEU A 526 -5.16 30.72 28.53
N THR A 527 -4.32 31.37 29.33
CA THR A 527 -4.61 32.70 29.87
C THR A 527 -4.34 33.75 28.79
N ILE A 528 -5.37 34.53 28.46
CA ILE A 528 -5.32 35.59 27.45
C ILE A 528 -5.37 36.95 28.17
N PRO A 529 -4.37 37.83 27.95
CA PRO A 529 -4.31 39.11 28.63
C PRO A 529 -5.46 40.06 28.20
N ALA A 530 -5.71 41.05 29.03
CA ALA A 530 -6.60 42.17 28.69
C ALA A 530 -6.07 42.95 27.47
N GLY A 531 -6.95 43.64 26.75
CA GLY A 531 -6.62 44.43 25.57
C GLY A 531 -6.67 43.66 24.25
N ILE A 532 -6.76 42.33 24.29
CA ILE A 532 -6.86 41.50 23.09
C ILE A 532 -8.22 41.68 22.41
N SER A 533 -8.16 41.93 21.09
CA SER A 533 -9.33 42.11 20.22
C SER A 533 -9.50 41.01 19.18
N HIS A 534 -8.50 40.14 18.99
CA HIS A 534 -8.57 39.01 18.07
C HIS A 534 -7.84 37.78 18.62
N ILE A 535 -8.37 36.61 18.30
CA ILE A 535 -7.74 35.30 18.53
C ILE A 535 -7.75 34.54 17.21
N ARG A 536 -6.67 33.83 16.87
CA ARG A 536 -6.65 32.93 15.70
C ARG A 536 -5.97 31.59 15.96
N PHE A 537 -6.41 30.59 15.22
CA PHE A 537 -5.76 29.31 15.03
C PHE A 537 -5.16 29.32 13.62
N ARG A 538 -3.85 29.21 13.51
CA ARG A 538 -3.13 29.26 12.23
C ARG A 538 -2.38 27.96 11.98
N TYR A 539 -2.65 27.31 10.86
CA TYR A 539 -1.95 26.10 10.43
C TYR A 539 -1.07 26.41 9.23
N VAL A 540 0.18 25.97 9.29
CA VAL A 540 1.19 26.16 8.24
C VAL A 540 1.79 24.83 7.88
N THR A 541 1.89 24.56 6.58
CA THR A 541 2.53 23.33 6.07
C THR A 541 3.76 23.63 5.23
N ASP A 542 4.62 22.62 5.13
CA ASP A 542 5.75 22.59 4.22
C ASP A 542 5.33 22.09 2.81
N SER A 543 6.26 21.67 1.96
CA SER A 543 5.95 21.15 0.61
C SER A 543 5.88 19.63 0.47
N THR A 544 5.95 18.87 1.57
CA THR A 544 6.29 17.45 1.51
C THR A 544 5.28 16.52 2.16
N VAL A 545 4.82 16.73 3.39
CA VAL A 545 3.94 15.76 4.07
C VAL A 545 2.88 16.51 4.84
N ASN A 546 1.61 16.11 4.70
CA ASN A 546 0.51 16.88 5.30
C ASN A 546 -0.01 16.28 6.61
N GLY A 547 0.39 15.04 6.95
CA GLY A 547 -0.25 14.28 8.02
C GLY A 547 -1.78 14.22 7.85
N ARG A 548 -2.54 14.25 8.94
CA ARG A 548 -4.02 14.36 8.95
C ARG A 548 -4.52 15.72 9.45
N GLY A 549 -3.65 16.73 9.42
CA GLY A 549 -3.93 18.12 9.81
C GLY A 549 -4.26 18.32 11.28
N TRP A 550 -4.95 19.43 11.56
CA TRP A 550 -5.28 19.92 12.89
C TRP A 550 -6.79 20.17 13.04
N TYR A 551 -7.35 19.66 14.12
CA TYR A 551 -8.74 19.80 14.50
C TYR A 551 -8.88 20.63 15.77
N VAL A 552 -9.83 21.57 15.78
CA VAL A 552 -10.16 22.44 16.91
C VAL A 552 -11.67 22.42 17.14
N ASP A 553 -12.09 22.19 18.38
CA ASP A 553 -13.50 22.20 18.78
C ASP A 553 -13.70 22.87 20.15
N ASN A 554 -14.97 23.10 20.54
CA ASN A 554 -15.38 23.58 21.85
C ASN A 554 -14.70 24.87 22.32
N VAL A 555 -14.32 25.75 21.39
CA VAL A 555 -13.67 27.03 21.68
C VAL A 555 -14.57 27.94 22.53
N LYS A 556 -14.09 28.29 23.72
CA LYS A 556 -14.80 29.12 24.71
C LYS A 556 -13.83 30.08 25.40
N LEU A 557 -14.30 31.29 25.66
CA LEU A 557 -13.65 32.26 26.53
C LEU A 557 -14.41 32.32 27.85
N GLN A 558 -13.70 32.12 28.95
CA GLN A 558 -14.20 32.39 30.29
C GLN A 558 -13.65 33.74 30.75
N LEU A 559 -14.55 34.70 30.91
CA LEU A 559 -14.22 36.05 31.41
C LEU A 559 -14.00 36.02 32.92
N SER A 560 -13.38 37.08 33.45
CA SER A 560 -13.09 37.26 34.87
C SER A 560 -14.33 37.22 35.78
N ASP A 561 -15.50 37.63 35.26
CA ASP A 561 -16.80 37.56 35.95
C ASP A 561 -17.43 36.14 35.94
N GLY A 562 -16.74 35.17 35.35
CA GLY A 562 -17.18 33.78 35.21
C GLY A 562 -18.08 33.52 34.00
N GLN A 563 -18.44 34.55 33.22
CA GLN A 563 -19.22 34.38 32.01
C GLN A 563 -18.45 33.57 30.96
N LYS A 564 -19.12 32.60 30.33
CA LYS A 564 -18.57 31.83 29.22
C LYS A 564 -19.16 32.30 27.90
N VAL A 565 -18.30 32.68 26.97
CA VAL A 565 -18.65 33.15 25.63
C VAL A 565 -18.05 32.21 24.60
N THR A 566 -18.82 31.86 23.57
CA THR A 566 -18.30 31.12 22.41
C THR A 566 -17.95 32.14 21.31
N PRO A 567 -16.67 32.30 20.96
CA PRO A 567 -16.27 33.24 19.92
C PRO A 567 -16.81 32.81 18.56
N ALA A 568 -17.23 33.77 17.74
CA ALA A 568 -17.63 33.51 16.36
C ALA A 568 -16.37 33.35 15.49
N LEU A 569 -16.05 32.10 15.14
CA LEU A 569 -14.90 31.75 14.32
C LEU A 569 -15.24 31.79 12.83
N SER A 570 -14.34 32.35 12.04
CA SER A 570 -14.40 32.37 10.58
C SER A 570 -12.99 32.42 10.00
N GLY A 571 -12.76 31.79 8.85
CA GLY A 571 -11.41 31.59 8.35
C GLY A 571 -11.35 31.12 6.91
N ASN A 572 -10.13 31.10 6.36
CA ASN A 572 -9.83 30.53 5.04
C ASN A 572 -9.17 29.16 5.19
N GLY A 573 -9.53 28.21 4.33
CA GLY A 573 -8.94 26.86 4.32
C GLY A 573 -9.36 25.95 5.47
N TRP A 574 -10.03 26.48 6.49
CA TRP A 574 -10.67 25.70 7.54
C TRP A 574 -12.10 25.31 7.17
N GLU A 575 -12.47 24.08 7.48
CA GLU A 575 -13.81 23.55 7.22
C GLU A 575 -14.40 22.87 8.46
N LYS A 576 -15.72 22.84 8.57
CA LYS A 576 -16.39 22.11 9.63
C LYS A 576 -16.64 20.68 9.19
N ARG A 577 -16.13 19.72 9.97
CA ARG A 577 -16.33 18.29 9.75
C ARG A 577 -17.00 17.64 10.95
N ASN A 578 -17.75 16.59 10.69
CA ASN A 578 -18.36 15.74 11.72
C ASN A 578 -17.77 14.32 11.71
N TYR A 579 -16.62 14.18 11.06
CA TYR A 579 -15.89 12.95 10.86
C TYR A 579 -14.40 13.26 10.77
#